data_AF-A0A2G5PRJ7-F1
#
_entry.id   AF-A0A2G5PRJ7-F1
#
_cell.length_a   1.000
_cell.length_b   1.000
_cell.length_c   1.000
_cell.angle_alpha   90.00
_cell.angle_beta   90.00
_cell.angle_gamma   90.00
#
_symmetry.space_group_name_H-M   'P 1'
#
loop_
_entity.id
_entity.type
_entity.pdbx_description
1 polymer ?
#
loop_
_entity_poly.entity_id
_entity_poly.type
_entity_poly.pdbx_seq_one_letter_code
_entity_poly.pdbx_strand_id
1 'polypeptide(L)'
;MRLIDFSEHIVAPEQIKAAGFDGALVYVAESRPGADFDFKPVTREYADGLRAAGLQIVSCYQYGKPGWPTPSDFTRGHDGGVADAQTAMRLHTAAGGPNSAPIFFSIDEDIDLDTWNSVTVNWFRGINSVLGVERTGIYGHSRACGWAIKDNVIGHSPTAGHRWAWQTIGWSAGQREPAAVLYQVVVNTPSNPGVLVGGTHVDVDDVLATDFGQWDLHR
;
A
#
# COMPACT_ATOMS: atom_id res chain seq x y z
N MET A 1 6.45 8.78 13.77
CA MET A 1 7.20 8.03 12.76
C MET A 1 6.56 8.33 11.41
N ARG A 2 7.36 8.59 10.39
CA ARG A 2 6.86 8.86 9.03
C ARG A 2 7.50 7.96 8.01
N LEU A 3 6.68 7.40 7.13
CA LEU A 3 7.11 6.65 5.97
C LEU A 3 6.89 7.49 4.71
N ILE A 4 7.45 7.02 3.62
CA ILE A 4 7.20 7.57 2.28
C ILE A 4 6.77 6.45 1.34
N ASP A 5 6.05 6.81 0.29
CA ASP A 5 5.83 5.95 -0.85
C ASP A 5 6.07 6.73 -2.14
N PHE A 6 6.54 6.01 -3.16
CA PHE A 6 6.89 6.57 -4.47
C PHE A 6 6.96 5.43 -5.48
N SER A 7 6.73 5.73 -6.76
CA SER A 7 6.81 4.70 -7.82
C SER A 7 7.56 5.13 -9.07
N GLU A 8 7.79 6.43 -9.28
CA GLU A 8 8.41 6.95 -10.50
C GLU A 8 9.89 6.61 -10.56
N HIS A 9 10.66 7.09 -9.58
CA HIS A 9 12.09 6.90 -9.50
C HIS A 9 12.54 6.48 -8.11
N ILE A 10 13.41 5.49 -8.05
CA ILE A 10 13.92 4.90 -6.82
C ILE A 10 14.70 5.95 -6.01
N VAL A 11 14.36 6.07 -4.73
CA VAL A 11 15.09 6.93 -3.79
C VAL A 11 16.04 6.05 -2.99
N ALA A 12 17.32 6.41 -2.95
CA ALA A 12 18.32 5.59 -2.26
C ALA A 12 18.08 5.56 -0.73
N PRO A 13 18.28 4.42 -0.04
CA PRO A 13 17.98 4.29 1.40
C PRO A 13 18.62 5.38 2.27
N GLU A 14 19.87 5.75 2.00
CA GLU A 14 20.57 6.80 2.73
C GLU A 14 19.94 8.19 2.54
N GLN A 15 19.32 8.46 1.38
CA GLN A 15 18.63 9.72 1.12
C GLN A 15 17.30 9.77 1.87
N ILE A 16 16.58 8.66 1.96
CA ILE A 16 15.36 8.52 2.79
C ILE A 16 15.71 8.81 4.24
N LYS A 17 16.78 8.19 4.74
CA LYS A 17 17.23 8.38 6.12
C LYS A 17 17.69 9.82 6.39
N ALA A 18 18.47 10.40 5.48
CA ALA A 18 18.96 11.78 5.58
C ALA A 18 17.82 12.82 5.53
N ALA A 19 16.74 12.53 4.81
CA ALA A 19 15.53 13.35 4.79
C ALA A 19 14.68 13.23 6.07
N GLY A 20 15.08 12.37 7.02
CA GLY A 20 14.42 12.23 8.31
C GLY A 20 13.17 11.36 8.30
N PHE A 21 13.03 10.50 7.29
CA PHE A 21 12.00 9.47 7.26
C PHE A 21 12.48 8.18 7.92
N ASP A 22 11.52 7.39 8.40
CA ASP A 22 11.75 6.18 9.19
C ASP A 22 11.60 4.90 8.37
N GLY A 23 11.13 4.99 7.13
CA GLY A 23 10.94 3.85 6.25
C GLY A 23 10.20 4.18 4.97
N ALA A 24 9.84 3.15 4.22
CA ALA A 24 9.08 3.27 2.98
C ALA A 24 8.03 2.18 2.83
N LEU A 25 6.93 2.51 2.16
CA LEU A 25 6.07 1.51 1.54
C LEU A 25 6.68 1.11 0.20
N VAL A 26 6.81 -0.20 -0.02
CA VAL A 26 7.48 -0.76 -1.20
C VAL A 26 6.49 -1.57 -2.03
N TYR A 27 6.55 -1.38 -3.34
CA TYR A 27 5.56 -1.93 -4.25
C TYR A 27 5.90 -3.36 -4.68
N VAL A 28 5.07 -4.30 -4.24
CA VAL A 28 5.12 -5.72 -4.65
C VAL A 28 4.19 -5.96 -5.85
N ALA A 29 4.26 -5.07 -6.83
CA ALA A 29 3.47 -5.09 -8.07
C ALA A 29 4.37 -4.90 -9.28
N GLU A 30 3.97 -5.45 -10.42
CA GLU A 30 4.69 -5.26 -11.68
C GLU A 30 4.44 -3.84 -12.24
N SER A 31 5.35 -3.36 -13.09
CA SER A 31 5.12 -2.15 -13.87
C SER A 31 4.06 -2.41 -14.94
N ARG A 32 2.99 -1.60 -14.94
CA ARG A 32 1.97 -1.64 -15.99
C ARG A 32 2.54 -1.15 -17.33
N PRO A 33 2.03 -1.64 -18.47
CA PRO A 33 2.46 -1.19 -19.79
C PRO A 33 2.39 0.33 -19.97
N GLY A 34 3.46 0.90 -20.51
CA GLY A 34 3.59 2.33 -20.79
C GLY A 34 3.95 3.20 -19.59
N ALA A 35 4.09 2.64 -18.39
CA ALA A 35 4.68 3.35 -17.25
C ALA A 35 6.21 3.29 -17.31
N ASP A 36 6.85 4.39 -16.93
CA ASP A 36 8.31 4.50 -16.79
C ASP A 36 8.65 4.49 -15.30
N PHE A 37 8.73 3.28 -14.72
CA PHE A 37 9.01 3.05 -13.31
C PHE A 37 10.27 2.19 -13.17
N ASP A 38 11.23 2.64 -12.37
CA ASP A 38 12.43 1.86 -12.02
C ASP A 38 12.31 1.13 -10.66
N PHE A 39 11.19 1.35 -9.95
CA PHE A 39 11.00 0.87 -8.57
C PHE A 39 9.90 -0.20 -8.42
N LYS A 40 9.17 -0.51 -9.50
CA LYS A 40 8.10 -1.53 -9.51
C LYS A 40 8.53 -2.75 -10.34
N PRO A 41 8.73 -3.94 -9.74
CA PRO A 41 8.59 -4.27 -8.32
C PRO A 41 9.85 -3.95 -7.48
N VAL A 42 9.66 -3.87 -6.16
CA VAL A 42 10.77 -3.84 -5.20
C VAL A 42 11.68 -5.08 -5.35
N THR A 43 12.98 -4.87 -5.24
CA THR A 43 13.98 -5.94 -5.29
C THR A 43 14.49 -6.32 -3.90
N ARG A 44 15.07 -7.52 -3.77
CA ARG A 44 15.73 -7.95 -2.53
C ARG A 44 16.89 -7.03 -2.15
N GLU A 45 17.68 -6.63 -3.14
CA GLU A 45 18.82 -5.72 -2.94
C GLU A 45 18.37 -4.39 -2.31
N TYR A 46 17.30 -3.80 -2.84
CA TYR A 46 16.78 -2.56 -2.30
C TYR A 46 16.21 -2.73 -0.88
N ALA A 47 15.43 -3.79 -0.65
CA ALA A 47 14.89 -4.09 0.67
C ALA A 47 16.00 -4.34 1.72
N ASP A 48 17.06 -5.04 1.35
CA ASP A 48 18.22 -5.24 2.23
C ASP A 48 18.96 -3.93 2.49
N GLY A 49 19.03 -3.03 1.50
CA GLY A 49 19.55 -1.67 1.66
C GLY A 49 18.75 -0.81 2.65
N LEU A 50 17.41 -0.86 2.58
CA LEU A 50 16.53 -0.21 3.56
C LEU A 50 16.78 -0.74 4.97
N ARG A 51 16.81 -2.07 5.15
CA ARG A 51 17.09 -2.68 6.46
C ARG A 51 18.47 -2.30 7.00
N ALA A 52 19.50 -2.30 6.15
CA ALA A 52 20.85 -1.92 6.53
C ALA A 52 20.93 -0.45 7.00
N ALA A 53 20.09 0.43 6.44
CA ALA A 53 19.93 1.82 6.87
C ALA A 53 19.04 1.99 8.13
N GLY A 54 18.50 0.90 8.68
CA GLY A 54 17.56 0.91 9.81
C GLY A 54 16.20 1.53 9.46
N LEU A 55 15.78 1.40 8.20
CA LEU A 55 14.50 1.88 7.69
C LEU A 55 13.44 0.76 7.71
N GLN A 56 12.22 1.12 8.10
CA GLN A 56 11.07 0.22 8.11
C GLN A 56 10.57 -0.03 6.68
N ILE A 57 10.04 -1.23 6.44
CA ILE A 57 9.52 -1.66 5.15
C ILE A 57 8.09 -2.17 5.33
N VAL A 58 7.17 -1.69 4.50
CA VAL A 58 5.77 -2.14 4.44
C VAL A 58 5.42 -2.45 2.99
N SER A 59 4.68 -3.55 2.73
CA SER A 59 4.34 -3.91 1.35
C SER A 59 3.03 -3.26 0.90
N CYS A 60 3.01 -2.69 -0.30
CA CYS A 60 1.78 -2.28 -0.98
C CYS A 60 1.69 -2.87 -2.40
N TYR A 61 0.47 -2.98 -2.91
CA TYR A 61 0.17 -3.47 -4.24
C TYR A 61 -0.69 -2.46 -5.01
N GLN A 62 -0.23 -2.10 -6.19
CA GLN A 62 -0.99 -1.38 -7.20
C GLN A 62 -0.35 -1.63 -8.57
N TYR A 63 -1.08 -2.30 -9.44
CA TYR A 63 -0.70 -2.51 -10.84
C TYR A 63 -1.41 -1.49 -11.74
N GLY A 64 -2.74 -1.54 -11.76
CA GLY A 64 -3.60 -0.65 -12.53
C GLY A 64 -3.66 0.79 -12.02
N LYS A 65 -4.27 1.67 -12.83
CA LYS A 65 -4.52 3.08 -12.46
C LYS A 65 -5.81 3.59 -13.12
N PRO A 66 -6.63 4.40 -12.43
CA PRO A 66 -7.82 5.01 -13.05
C PRO A 66 -7.43 5.83 -14.28
N GLY A 67 -8.22 5.72 -15.35
CA GLY A 67 -7.98 6.44 -16.62
C GLY A 67 -6.81 5.92 -17.47
N TRP A 68 -6.12 4.85 -17.06
CA TRP A 68 -5.09 4.18 -17.86
C TRP A 68 -5.70 3.04 -18.70
N PRO A 69 -5.11 2.64 -19.86
CA PRO A 69 -5.52 1.42 -20.57
C PRO A 69 -5.52 0.16 -19.71
N THR A 70 -4.71 0.15 -18.65
CA THR A 70 -4.72 -0.83 -17.56
C THR A 70 -5.51 -0.22 -16.40
N PRO A 71 -6.83 -0.45 -16.31
CA PRO A 71 -7.68 0.19 -15.31
C PRO A 71 -7.35 -0.28 -13.90
N SER A 72 -7.94 0.37 -12.91
CA SER A 72 -7.79 0.04 -11.48
C SER A 72 -8.04 -1.45 -11.19
N ASP A 73 -7.20 -2.02 -10.33
CA ASP A 73 -7.08 -3.47 -10.15
C ASP A 73 -8.40 -4.12 -9.74
N PHE A 74 -9.15 -3.46 -8.86
CA PHE A 74 -10.43 -3.96 -8.35
C PHE A 74 -11.47 -4.22 -9.44
N THR A 75 -11.39 -3.56 -10.59
CA THR A 75 -12.34 -3.71 -11.71
C THR A 75 -12.37 -5.13 -12.28
N ARG A 76 -11.33 -5.93 -12.02
CA ARG A 76 -11.25 -7.34 -12.42
C ARG A 76 -11.98 -8.30 -11.48
N GLY A 77 -12.59 -7.79 -10.41
CA GLY A 77 -13.40 -8.59 -9.48
C GLY A 77 -12.61 -9.74 -8.83
N HIS A 78 -13.31 -10.81 -8.48
CA HIS A 78 -12.74 -11.92 -7.71
C HIS A 78 -11.48 -12.55 -8.36
N ASP A 79 -11.56 -12.92 -9.64
CA ASP A 79 -10.44 -13.58 -10.33
C ASP A 79 -9.24 -12.63 -10.50
N GLY A 80 -9.51 -11.33 -10.66
CA GLY A 80 -8.48 -10.30 -10.57
C GLY A 80 -7.78 -10.31 -9.22
N GLY A 81 -8.54 -10.35 -8.13
CA GLY A 81 -8.00 -10.36 -6.77
C GLY A 81 -7.13 -11.58 -6.49
N VAL A 82 -7.51 -12.75 -7.02
CA VAL A 82 -6.69 -13.97 -6.95
C VAL A 82 -5.36 -13.77 -7.67
N ALA A 83 -5.38 -13.28 -8.91
CA ALA A 83 -4.18 -13.06 -9.71
C ALA A 83 -3.24 -12.01 -9.08
N ASP A 84 -3.81 -10.95 -8.51
CA ASP A 84 -3.06 -9.87 -7.88
C ASP A 84 -2.39 -10.33 -6.59
N ALA A 85 -3.13 -11.07 -5.76
CA ALA A 85 -2.60 -11.68 -4.56
C ALA A 85 -1.47 -12.67 -4.82
N GLN A 86 -1.60 -13.50 -5.85
CA GLN A 86 -0.53 -14.42 -6.28
C GLN A 86 0.72 -13.66 -6.71
N THR A 87 0.55 -12.60 -7.49
CA THR A 87 1.65 -11.72 -7.93
C THR A 87 2.31 -11.02 -6.74
N ALA A 88 1.51 -10.42 -5.86
CA ALA A 88 1.96 -9.74 -4.66
C ALA A 88 2.76 -10.68 -3.75
N MET A 89 2.26 -11.90 -3.50
CA MET A 89 2.94 -12.89 -2.66
C MET A 89 4.29 -13.30 -3.24
N ARG A 90 4.33 -13.57 -4.56
CA ARG A 90 5.56 -13.94 -5.26
C ARG A 90 6.61 -12.83 -5.14
N LEU A 91 6.23 -11.58 -5.40
CA LEU A 91 7.14 -10.44 -5.37
C LEU A 91 7.57 -10.07 -3.95
N HIS A 92 6.64 -10.07 -3.00
CA HIS A 92 6.92 -9.89 -1.58
C HIS A 92 7.95 -10.91 -1.07
N THR A 93 7.75 -12.19 -1.38
CA THR A 93 8.67 -13.26 -1.00
C THR A 93 10.03 -13.10 -1.69
N ALA A 94 10.05 -12.78 -2.98
CA ALA A 94 11.29 -12.57 -3.74
C ALA A 94 12.13 -11.40 -3.18
N ALA A 95 11.48 -10.35 -2.69
CA ALA A 95 12.14 -9.22 -2.03
C ALA A 95 12.53 -9.50 -0.57
N GLY A 96 12.27 -10.71 -0.04
CA GLY A 96 12.61 -11.09 1.33
C GLY A 96 11.60 -10.60 2.38
N GLY A 97 10.36 -10.34 1.97
CA GLY A 97 9.26 -10.03 2.87
C GLY A 97 8.82 -11.28 3.68
N PRO A 98 8.53 -11.13 4.98
CA PRO A 98 8.15 -12.24 5.82
C PRO A 98 6.66 -12.60 5.64
N ASN A 99 6.35 -13.89 5.74
CA ASN A 99 4.99 -14.41 5.64
C ASN A 99 4.03 -13.93 6.76
N SER A 100 4.53 -13.21 7.76
CA SER A 100 3.75 -12.57 8.82
C SER A 100 3.31 -11.15 8.49
N ALA A 101 3.96 -10.47 7.53
CA ALA A 101 3.63 -9.08 7.20
C ALA A 101 2.39 -9.02 6.28
N PRO A 102 1.49 -8.03 6.48
CA PRO A 102 0.38 -7.78 5.58
C PRO A 102 0.85 -7.14 4.26
N ILE A 103 -0.03 -7.13 3.27
CA ILE A 103 0.12 -6.39 2.01
C ILE A 103 -1.10 -5.49 1.83
N PHE A 104 -0.86 -4.20 1.61
CA PHE A 104 -1.92 -3.21 1.39
C PHE A 104 -2.29 -3.12 -0.09
N PHE A 105 -3.51 -3.51 -0.45
CA PHE A 105 -4.01 -3.47 -1.83
C PHE A 105 -4.76 -2.17 -2.10
N SER A 106 -4.46 -1.53 -3.23
CA SER A 106 -4.81 -0.13 -3.47
C SER A 106 -6.14 0.06 -4.20
N ILE A 107 -7.00 0.89 -3.61
CA ILE A 107 -8.13 1.54 -4.27
C ILE A 107 -7.74 3.02 -4.46
N ASP A 108 -7.04 3.29 -5.56
CA ASP A 108 -6.42 4.59 -5.88
C ASP A 108 -7.38 5.55 -6.60
N GLU A 109 -8.65 5.58 -6.19
CA GLU A 109 -9.66 6.50 -6.71
C GLU A 109 -10.87 6.67 -5.77
N ASP A 110 -11.69 7.70 -6.02
CA ASP A 110 -12.92 7.98 -5.26
C ASP A 110 -14.08 7.08 -5.70
N ILE A 111 -14.13 5.85 -5.19
CA ILE A 111 -15.24 4.93 -5.48
C ILE A 111 -16.46 5.21 -4.60
N ASP A 112 -17.64 4.90 -5.12
CA ASP A 112 -18.88 4.92 -4.35
C ASP A 112 -19.21 3.55 -3.73
N LEU A 113 -20.26 3.53 -2.91
CA LEU A 113 -20.68 2.32 -2.21
C LEU A 113 -21.24 1.25 -3.17
N ASP A 114 -21.80 1.66 -4.31
CA ASP A 114 -22.32 0.73 -5.31
C ASP A 114 -21.17 0.01 -6.02
N THR A 115 -20.10 0.72 -6.37
CA THR A 115 -18.85 0.16 -6.88
C THR A 115 -18.23 -0.79 -5.85
N TRP A 116 -18.20 -0.39 -4.58
CA TRP A 116 -17.71 -1.24 -3.50
C TRP A 116 -18.48 -2.57 -3.44
N ASN A 117 -19.80 -2.50 -3.34
CA ASN A 117 -20.67 -3.66 -3.17
C ASN A 117 -20.73 -4.56 -4.41
N SER A 118 -20.62 -3.99 -5.61
CA SER A 118 -20.75 -4.73 -6.86
C SER A 118 -19.48 -5.50 -7.22
N VAL A 119 -18.30 -4.86 -7.09
CA VAL A 119 -17.06 -5.42 -7.62
C VAL A 119 -15.90 -5.40 -6.62
N THR A 120 -15.69 -4.31 -5.88
CA THR A 120 -14.49 -4.15 -5.05
C THR A 120 -14.43 -5.14 -3.90
N VAL A 121 -15.55 -5.39 -3.21
CA VAL A 121 -15.60 -6.37 -2.13
C VAL A 121 -15.28 -7.79 -2.63
N ASN A 122 -15.67 -8.11 -3.87
CA ASN A 122 -15.37 -9.41 -4.46
C ASN A 122 -13.91 -9.54 -4.89
N TRP A 123 -13.26 -8.45 -5.32
CA TRP A 123 -11.82 -8.41 -5.53
C TRP A 123 -11.05 -8.69 -4.23
N PHE A 124 -11.43 -8.05 -3.11
CA PHE A 124 -10.84 -8.36 -1.80
C PHE A 124 -11.11 -9.81 -1.35
N ARG A 125 -12.28 -10.37 -1.62
CA ARG A 125 -12.56 -11.81 -1.36
C ARG A 125 -11.63 -12.72 -2.17
N GLY A 126 -11.35 -12.36 -3.42
CA GLY A 126 -10.35 -13.03 -4.25
C GLY A 126 -8.95 -12.97 -3.63
N ILE A 127 -8.51 -11.79 -3.19
CA ILE A 127 -7.24 -11.60 -2.48
C ILE A 127 -7.18 -12.49 -1.22
N ASN A 128 -8.24 -12.48 -0.42
CA ASN A 128 -8.35 -13.25 0.82
C ASN A 128 -8.28 -14.76 0.60
N SER A 129 -8.71 -15.27 -0.55
CA SER A 129 -8.59 -16.69 -0.90
C SER A 129 -7.14 -17.17 -1.04
N VAL A 130 -6.20 -16.24 -1.25
CA VAL A 130 -4.77 -16.52 -1.42
C VAL A 130 -3.95 -16.09 -0.20
N LEU A 131 -4.16 -14.86 0.30
CA LEU A 131 -3.41 -14.29 1.42
C LEU A 131 -3.98 -14.65 2.80
N GLY A 132 -5.29 -14.88 2.86
CA GLY A 132 -6.05 -14.81 4.11
C GLY A 132 -6.35 -13.36 4.54
N VAL A 133 -7.45 -13.18 5.27
CA VAL A 133 -7.89 -11.86 5.75
C VAL A 133 -6.83 -11.21 6.64
N GLU A 134 -6.21 -11.98 7.54
CA GLU A 134 -5.24 -11.45 8.52
C GLU A 134 -3.97 -10.85 7.90
N ARG A 135 -3.70 -11.09 6.62
CA ARG A 135 -2.58 -10.48 5.88
C ARG A 135 -3.02 -9.50 4.80
N THR A 136 -4.32 -9.28 4.67
CA THR A 136 -4.87 -8.40 3.65
C THR A 136 -5.12 -7.04 4.25
N GLY A 137 -4.47 -6.03 3.69
CA GLY A 137 -4.71 -4.62 3.99
C GLY A 137 -5.31 -3.88 2.80
N ILE A 138 -5.84 -2.70 3.07
CA ILE A 138 -6.42 -1.78 2.07
C ILE A 138 -5.69 -0.44 2.10
N TYR A 139 -5.38 0.09 0.92
CA TYR A 139 -5.16 1.51 0.72
C TYR A 139 -6.39 2.15 0.06
N GLY A 140 -6.80 3.32 0.54
CA GLY A 140 -7.88 4.08 -0.10
C GLY A 140 -8.41 5.23 0.76
N HIS A 141 -9.52 5.83 0.31
CA HIS A 141 -10.19 6.88 1.07
C HIS A 141 -10.88 6.34 2.33
N SER A 142 -11.17 7.24 3.28
CA SER A 142 -11.77 6.92 4.59
C SER A 142 -12.95 5.94 4.52
N ARG A 143 -13.89 6.19 3.59
CA ARG A 143 -15.08 5.34 3.42
C ARG A 143 -14.74 3.92 2.94
N ALA A 144 -13.81 3.76 1.99
CA ALA A 144 -13.39 2.44 1.50
C ALA A 144 -12.72 1.64 2.61
N CYS A 145 -11.87 2.28 3.43
CA CYS A 145 -11.33 1.64 4.65
C CYS A 145 -12.46 1.19 5.59
N GLY A 146 -13.42 2.06 5.88
CA GLY A 146 -14.56 1.72 6.74
C GLY A 146 -15.43 0.59 6.20
N TRP A 147 -15.67 0.55 4.88
CA TRP A 147 -16.42 -0.53 4.23
C TRP A 147 -15.66 -1.86 4.28
N ALA A 148 -14.35 -1.85 4.04
CA ALA A 148 -13.49 -3.02 4.15
C ALA A 148 -13.51 -3.65 5.56
N ILE A 149 -13.50 -2.80 6.59
CA ILE A 149 -13.62 -3.20 7.99
C ILE A 149 -15.00 -3.80 8.26
N LYS A 150 -16.06 -3.12 7.82
CA LYS A 150 -17.45 -3.55 8.02
C LYS A 150 -17.73 -4.91 7.37
N ASP A 151 -17.19 -5.14 6.18
CA ASP A 151 -17.35 -6.39 5.43
C ASP A 151 -16.35 -7.47 5.85
N ASN A 152 -15.46 -7.16 6.79
CA ASN A 152 -14.46 -8.05 7.36
C ASN A 152 -13.54 -8.68 6.29
N VAL A 153 -13.13 -7.87 5.31
CA VAL A 153 -12.24 -8.30 4.21
C VAL A 153 -10.79 -7.83 4.38
N ILE A 154 -10.47 -7.17 5.49
CA ILE A 154 -9.10 -6.81 5.88
C ILE A 154 -8.80 -7.26 7.32
N GLY A 155 -7.54 -7.57 7.57
CA GLY A 155 -7.05 -8.12 8.83
C GLY A 155 -6.89 -7.12 9.96
N HIS A 156 -6.47 -7.63 11.10
CA HIS A 156 -6.27 -6.86 12.32
C HIS A 156 -4.80 -6.58 12.59
N SER A 157 -4.52 -5.35 13.05
CA SER A 157 -3.26 -5.09 13.74
C SER A 157 -3.34 -5.60 15.18
N PRO A 158 -2.27 -6.18 15.72
CA PRO A 158 -2.12 -6.43 17.16
C PRO A 158 -2.24 -5.16 18.02
N THR A 159 -2.03 -3.97 17.46
CA THR A 159 -2.35 -2.72 18.14
C THR A 159 -3.86 -2.59 18.33
N ALA A 160 -4.31 -2.49 19.58
CA ALA A 160 -5.73 -2.47 19.91
C ALA A 160 -6.52 -1.43 19.10
N GLY A 161 -7.67 -1.85 18.56
CA GLY A 161 -8.57 -0.99 17.78
C GLY A 161 -8.15 -0.74 16.32
N HIS A 162 -7.00 -1.26 15.89
CA HIS A 162 -6.48 -0.99 14.55
C HIS A 162 -6.67 -2.17 13.58
N ARG A 163 -6.75 -1.82 12.30
CA ARG A 163 -6.96 -2.70 11.15
C ARG A 163 -5.88 -2.42 10.12
N TRP A 164 -5.61 -3.34 9.21
CA TRP A 164 -4.71 -3.09 8.07
C TRP A 164 -5.31 -2.11 7.05
N ALA A 165 -5.66 -0.91 7.50
CA ALA A 165 -6.13 0.21 6.70
C ALA A 165 -5.05 1.27 6.63
N TRP A 166 -4.67 1.61 5.40
CA TRP A 166 -3.82 2.72 5.03
C TRP A 166 -4.70 3.76 4.34
N GLN A 167 -5.05 4.81 5.06
CA GLN A 167 -5.95 5.82 4.51
C GLN A 167 -5.16 6.89 3.75
N THR A 168 -5.68 7.41 2.64
CA THR A 168 -5.17 8.66 2.04
C THR A 168 -6.01 9.89 2.40
N ILE A 169 -5.39 11.07 2.47
CA ILE A 169 -6.12 12.35 2.52
C ILE A 169 -6.91 12.58 1.22
N GLY A 170 -6.44 12.02 0.11
CA GLY A 170 -7.13 12.00 -1.17
C GLY A 170 -8.55 11.42 -1.02
N TRP A 171 -9.53 12.10 -1.62
CA TRP A 171 -10.94 11.66 -1.67
C TRP A 171 -11.64 11.45 -0.30
N SER A 172 -10.94 11.72 0.81
CA SER A 172 -11.46 11.48 2.16
C SER A 172 -12.33 12.61 2.70
N ALA A 173 -12.43 13.74 2.00
CA ALA A 173 -13.24 14.91 2.39
C ALA A 173 -13.01 15.35 3.86
N GLY A 174 -11.75 15.29 4.33
CA GLY A 174 -11.35 15.62 5.70
C GLY A 174 -11.72 14.58 6.77
N GLN A 175 -12.36 13.47 6.39
CA GLN A 175 -12.73 12.39 7.32
C GLN A 175 -11.54 11.48 7.63
N ARG A 176 -11.57 10.82 8.79
CA ARG A 176 -10.54 9.88 9.27
C ARG A 176 -11.18 8.57 9.69
N GLU A 177 -10.63 7.45 9.23
CA GLU A 177 -10.92 6.11 9.73
C GLU A 177 -10.07 5.88 11.00
N PRO A 178 -10.67 5.85 12.19
CA PRO A 178 -9.93 5.71 13.45
C PRO A 178 -9.17 4.39 13.59
N ALA A 179 -9.54 3.35 12.85
CA ALA A 179 -8.84 2.06 12.88
C ALA A 179 -7.61 1.98 11.95
N ALA A 180 -7.32 3.03 11.16
CA ALA A 180 -6.21 3.00 10.21
C ALA A 180 -4.84 2.94 10.92
N VAL A 181 -3.95 2.07 10.46
CA VAL A 181 -2.56 1.97 10.95
C VAL A 181 -1.63 2.98 10.27
N LEU A 182 -2.01 3.46 9.09
CA LEU A 182 -1.24 4.40 8.28
C LEU A 182 -2.14 5.50 7.71
N TYR A 183 -1.60 6.70 7.55
CA TYR A 183 -2.29 7.82 6.92
C TYR A 183 -1.39 8.61 5.98
N GLN A 184 -1.67 8.56 4.67
CA GLN A 184 -1.02 9.39 3.67
C GLN A 184 -1.49 10.83 3.81
N VAL A 185 -0.60 11.68 4.32
CA VAL A 185 -0.84 13.09 4.65
C VAL A 185 -0.38 14.04 3.55
N VAL A 186 0.55 13.60 2.69
CA VAL A 186 0.99 14.33 1.50
C VAL A 186 0.81 13.42 0.29
N VAL A 187 0.09 13.91 -0.71
CA VAL A 187 -0.12 13.22 -2.00
C VAL A 187 0.59 14.01 -3.09
N ASN A 188 1.56 13.38 -3.74
CA ASN A 188 2.29 13.87 -4.88
C ASN A 188 1.39 13.90 -6.10
N THR A 189 1.14 15.11 -6.59
CA THR A 189 0.36 15.34 -7.81
C THR A 189 1.05 16.41 -8.65
N PRO A 190 0.78 16.49 -9.97
CA PRO A 190 1.35 17.54 -10.81
C PRO A 190 1.06 18.97 -10.30
N SER A 191 -0.08 19.19 -9.63
CA SER A 191 -0.48 20.49 -9.09
C SER A 191 -0.06 20.73 -7.65
N ASN A 192 0.28 19.68 -6.90
CA ASN A 192 0.76 19.73 -5.54
C ASN A 192 1.87 18.67 -5.38
N PRO A 193 3.11 19.00 -5.80
CA PRO A 193 4.20 18.03 -5.78
C PRO A 193 4.53 17.63 -4.34
N GLY A 194 4.87 16.36 -4.17
CA GLY A 194 5.24 15.78 -2.88
C GLY A 194 6.58 16.31 -2.37
N VAL A 195 7.07 15.72 -1.28
CA VAL A 195 8.38 16.10 -0.72
C VAL A 195 9.49 15.65 -1.69
N LEU A 196 10.42 16.53 -2.04
CA LEU A 196 11.53 16.15 -2.92
C LEU A 196 12.62 15.43 -2.11
N VAL A 197 12.88 14.15 -2.42
CA VAL A 197 13.92 13.34 -1.80
C VAL A 197 14.71 12.63 -2.90
N GLY A 198 16.04 12.84 -2.93
CA GLY A 198 16.88 12.16 -3.92
C GLY A 198 16.59 12.50 -5.38
N GLY A 199 15.84 13.58 -5.65
CA GLY A 199 15.38 13.93 -7.01
C GLY A 199 13.98 13.41 -7.36
N THR A 200 13.34 12.63 -6.48
CA THR A 200 11.98 12.11 -6.65
C THR A 200 11.02 12.85 -5.73
N HIS A 201 9.86 13.25 -6.24
CA HIS A 201 8.75 13.71 -5.37
C HIS A 201 8.04 12.50 -4.77
N VAL A 202 7.98 12.45 -3.44
CA VAL A 202 7.43 11.32 -2.69
C VAL A 202 6.17 11.73 -1.92
N ASP A 203 5.30 10.75 -1.72
CA ASP A 203 4.18 10.80 -0.78
C ASP A 203 4.71 10.67 0.66
N VAL A 204 3.91 11.11 1.64
CA VAL A 204 4.28 11.02 3.07
C VAL A 204 3.16 10.41 3.87
N ASP A 205 3.51 9.45 4.72
CA ASP A 205 2.59 8.71 5.56
C ASP A 205 2.93 8.83 7.05
N ASP A 206 1.92 9.19 7.85
CA ASP A 206 2.00 9.09 9.30
C ASP A 206 1.67 7.67 9.76
N VAL A 207 2.48 7.14 10.69
CA VAL A 207 2.23 5.86 11.34
C VAL A 207 1.41 6.06 12.61
N LEU A 208 0.32 5.29 12.72
CA LEU A 208 -0.72 5.46 13.74
C LEU A 208 -0.78 4.29 14.74
N ALA A 209 -0.09 3.19 14.45
CA ALA A 209 -0.04 2.00 15.27
C ALA A 209 1.40 1.54 15.54
N THR A 210 1.62 0.82 16.63
CA THR A 210 2.94 0.21 16.92
C THR A 210 3.23 -0.94 15.97
N ASP A 211 2.20 -1.71 15.61
CA ASP A 211 2.23 -2.65 14.51
C ASP A 211 1.40 -2.08 13.35
N PHE A 212 2.10 -1.63 12.32
CA PHE A 212 1.53 -1.02 11.12
C PHE A 212 1.81 -1.86 9.87
N GLY A 213 2.24 -3.12 10.06
CA GLY A 213 2.57 -4.03 8.97
C GLY A 213 4.05 -4.05 8.56
N GLN A 214 4.95 -3.49 9.38
CA GLN A 214 6.38 -3.50 9.12
C GLN A 214 6.96 -4.91 9.06
N TRP A 215 7.94 -5.12 8.18
CA TRP A 215 8.56 -6.42 7.96
C TRP A 215 9.36 -6.91 9.17
N ASP A 216 10.10 -6.03 9.84
CA ASP A 216 11.05 -6.46 10.89
C ASP A 216 10.40 -6.66 12.27
N LEU A 217 9.06 -6.79 12.33
CA LEU A 217 8.33 -7.19 13.53
C LEU A 217 8.01 -8.68 13.51
N HIS A 218 8.47 -9.41 14.52
CA HIS A 218 8.10 -10.81 14.73
C HIS A 218 6.67 -10.88 15.29
N ARG A 219 5.74 -11.43 14.50
CA ARG A 219 4.33 -11.62 14.87
C ARG A 219 4.03 -13.08 15.12
#